data_AF-A0A918RBY2-F1
#
_entry.id   AF-A0A918RBY2-F1
#
_cell.length_a   1.000
_cell.length_b   1.000
_cell.length_c   1.000
_cell.angle_alpha   90.00
_cell.angle_beta   90.00
_cell.angle_gamma   90.00
#
_symmetry.space_group_name_H-M   'P 1'
#
loop_
_entity.id
_entity.type
_entity.pdbx_description
1 polymer ?
#
loop_
_entity_poly.entity_id
_entity_poly.type
_entity_poly.pdbx_seq_one_letter_code
_entity_poly.pdbx_strand_id
1 'polypeptide(L)' 'MDLNSLYFRHQVLLIRAAASGSRSLRATHVAAAEALAGTIACLQFRSGAPASHGWAAIADPAADFSQCECAA' A
#
# COMPACT_ATOMS: atom_id res chain seq x y z
N MET A 1 -10.58 -2.55 -10.16
CA MET A 1 -10.21 -1.75 -8.97
C MET A 1 -9.63 -0.43 -9.48
N ASP A 2 -10.04 0.72 -8.95
CA ASP A 2 -9.57 2.04 -9.43
C ASP A 2 -8.32 2.51 -8.64
N LEU A 3 -7.27 2.91 -9.35
CA LEU A 3 -6.00 3.32 -8.77
C LEU A 3 -6.14 4.57 -7.89
N ASN A 4 -7.00 5.52 -8.27
CA ASN A 4 -7.23 6.73 -7.49
C ASN A 4 -7.91 6.42 -6.15
N SER A 5 -8.87 5.48 -6.14
CA SER A 5 -9.49 5.00 -4.91
C SER A 5 -8.49 4.36 -3.93
N LEU A 6 -7.45 3.68 -4.45
CA LEU A 6 -6.39 3.09 -3.64
C LEU A 6 -5.47 4.17 -3.04
N TYR A 7 -5.07 5.16 -3.83
CA TYR A 7 -4.30 6.30 -3.33
C TYR A 7 -5.04 7.05 -2.22
N PHE A 8 -6.32 7.35 -2.45
CA PHE A 8 -7.15 8.03 -1.45
C PHE A 8 -7.20 7.24 -0.14
N ARG A 9 -7.47 5.93 -0.21
CA ARG A 9 -7.51 5.07 0.97
C ARG A 9 -6.16 5.00 1.70
N HIS A 10 -5.07 4.89 0.95
CA HIS A 10 -3.71 4.90 1.51
C HIS A 10 -3.45 6.21 2.28
N GLN A 11 -3.76 7.36 1.69
CA GLN A 11 -3.60 8.67 2.35
C GLN A 11 -4.47 8.80 3.61
N VAL A 12 -5.72 8.35 3.56
CA VAL A 12 -6.61 8.36 4.73
C VAL A 12 -6.03 7.53 5.88
N LEU A 13 -5.45 6.38 5.61
CA LEU A 13 -4.81 5.55 6.64
C LEU A 13 -3.60 6.23 7.26
N LEU A 14 -2.75 6.88 6.47
CA LEU A 14 -1.60 7.63 6.99
C LEU A 14 -2.05 8.82 7.86
N ILE A 15 -3.08 9.56 7.44
CA ILE A 15 -3.65 10.66 8.22
C ILE A 15 -4.19 10.14 9.56
N ARG A 16 -4.90 8.99 9.56
CA ARG A 16 -5.42 8.37 10.79
C ARG A 16 -4.30 7.85 11.69
N ALA A 17 -3.24 7.27 11.13
CA ALA A 17 -2.07 6.87 11.88
C ALA A 17 -1.44 8.07 12.60
N ALA A 18 -1.23 9.17 11.88
CA ALA A 18 -0.66 10.41 12.41
C ALA A 18 -1.55 11.05 13.50
N ALA A 19 -2.88 10.99 13.33
CA ALA A 19 -3.84 11.54 14.30
C ALA A 19 -4.07 10.64 15.52
N SER A 20 -3.62 9.37 15.49
CA SER A 20 -3.89 8.44 16.58
C SER A 20 -3.02 8.72 17.81
N GLY A 21 -3.66 8.87 18.98
CA GLY A 21 -2.97 9.00 20.27
C GLY A 21 -2.49 7.66 20.85
N SER A 22 -2.91 6.53 20.28
CA SER A 22 -2.55 5.18 20.72
C SER A 22 -1.52 4.56 19.79
N ARG A 23 -0.43 4.04 20.36
CA ARG A 23 0.62 3.35 19.61
C ARG A 23 0.10 2.12 18.87
N SER A 24 -0.83 1.37 19.45
CA SER A 24 -1.38 0.16 18.81
C SER A 24 -2.26 0.52 17.61
N LEU A 25 -3.15 1.51 17.77
CA LEU A 25 -3.99 1.99 16.65
C LEU A 25 -3.15 2.60 15.53
N ARG A 26 -2.09 3.34 15.88
CA ARG A 26 -1.13 3.85 14.91
C ARG A 26 -0.52 2.72 14.08
N ALA A 27 -0.03 1.68 14.75
CA ALA A 27 0.57 0.52 14.09
C ALA A 27 -0.43 -0.19 13.16
N THR A 28 -1.68 -0.36 13.59
CA THR A 28 -2.74 -0.94 12.74
C THR A 28 -3.00 -0.11 11.48
N HIS A 29 -3.06 1.22 11.60
CA HIS A 29 -3.27 2.09 10.43
C HIS A 29 -2.07 2.09 9.48
N VAL A 30 -0.84 2.06 10.02
CA VAL A 30 0.39 1.95 9.21
C VAL A 30 0.43 0.63 8.45
N ALA A 31 0.24 -0.50 9.15
CA ALA A 31 0.25 -1.83 8.50
C ALA A 31 -0.81 -1.94 7.40
N ALA A 32 -2.00 -1.37 7.62
CA ALA A 32 -3.04 -1.32 6.59
C ALA A 32 -2.64 -0.42 5.39
N ALA A 33 -1.91 0.67 5.61
CA ALA A 33 -1.39 1.52 4.54
C ALA A 33 -0.32 0.77 3.73
N GLU A 34 0.61 0.09 4.40
CA GLU A 34 1.65 -0.74 3.78
C GLU A 34 1.04 -1.85 2.89
N ALA A 35 -0.02 -2.51 3.35
CA ALA A 35 -0.75 -3.49 2.54
C ALA A 35 -1.39 -2.88 1.28
N LEU A 36 -1.95 -1.67 1.37
CA LEU A 36 -2.46 -0.94 0.20
C LEU A 36 -1.34 -0.51 -0.75
N ALA A 37 -0.19 -0.09 -0.23
CA ALA A 37 0.98 0.23 -1.04
C ALA A 37 1.41 -0.98 -1.88
N GLY A 38 1.38 -2.19 -1.31
CA GLY A 38 1.63 -3.43 -2.05
C GLY A 38 0.64 -3.69 -3.19
N THR A 39 -0.66 -3.46 -2.92
CA THR A 39 -1.70 -3.59 -3.95
C THR A 39 -1.49 -2.58 -5.10
N ILE A 40 -1.13 -1.34 -4.77
CA ILE A 40 -0.81 -0.29 -5.73
C ILE A 40 0.43 -0.65 -6.55
N ALA A 41 1.48 -1.16 -5.89
CA ALA A 41 2.71 -1.61 -6.54
C ALA A 41 2.41 -2.69 -7.60
N CYS A 42 1.63 -3.73 -7.25
CA CYS A 42 1.25 -4.77 -8.20
C CYS A 42 0.43 -4.22 -9.37
N LEU A 43 -0.53 -3.32 -9.12
CA LEU A 43 -1.34 -2.72 -10.21
C LEU A 43 -0.50 -1.90 -11.18
N GLN A 44 0.43 -1.10 -10.66
CA GLN A 44 1.34 -0.31 -11.48
C GLN A 44 2.35 -1.18 -12.21
N PHE A 45 2.86 -2.22 -11.57
CA PHE A 45 3.78 -3.18 -12.19
C PHE A 45 3.12 -3.83 -13.41
N ARG A 46 1.88 -4.32 -13.26
CA ARG A 46 1.10 -4.86 -14.39
C ARG A 46 0.83 -3.87 -15.51
N SER A 47 0.82 -2.57 -15.19
CA SER A 47 0.65 -1.50 -16.17
C SER A 47 1.96 -1.04 -16.80
N GLY A 48 3.10 -1.67 -16.46
CA GLY A 48 4.44 -1.25 -16.88
C GLY A 48 4.87 0.10 -16.29
N ALA A 49 4.20 0.57 -15.24
CA ALA A 49 4.49 1.87 -14.65
C ALA A 49 5.71 1.79 -13.71
N PRO A 50 6.74 2.64 -13.91
CA PRO A 50 7.97 2.61 -13.12
C PRO A 50 7.75 3.03 -11.66
N ALA A 51 6.65 3.73 -11.37
CA ALA A 51 6.29 4.12 -10.01
C ALA A 51 5.99 2.90 -9.10
N SER A 52 5.76 1.70 -9.67
CA SER A 52 5.59 0.46 -8.91
C SER A 52 6.73 0.18 -7.93
N HIS A 53 7.98 0.49 -8.29
CA HIS A 53 9.14 0.32 -7.41
C HIS A 53 9.06 1.20 -6.16
N GLY A 54 8.58 2.44 -6.30
CA GLY A 54 8.40 3.34 -5.15
C GLY A 54 7.34 2.82 -4.19
N TRP A 55 6.25 2.26 -4.72
CA TRP A 55 5.21 1.65 -3.90
C TRP A 55 5.65 0.34 -3.24
N ALA A 56 6.44 -0.48 -3.93
CA ALA A 56 7.02 -1.70 -3.36
C ALA A 56 7.99 -1.41 -2.20
N ALA A 57 8.72 -0.30 -2.25
CA ALA A 57 9.62 0.12 -1.17
C ALA A 57 8.89 0.63 0.09
N ILE A 58 7.65 1.10 -0.06
CA ILE A 58 6.81 1.59 1.05
C ILE A 58 5.99 0.45 1.66
N ALA A 59 5.66 -0.54 0.86
CA ALA A 59 4.87 -1.67 1.29
C ALA A 59 5.65 -2.53 2.31
N ASP A 60 4.90 -3.35 3.04
CA ASP A 60 5.46 -4.16 4.14
C ASP A 60 6.68 -4.95 3.63
N PRO A 61 7.87 -4.83 4.26
CA PRO A 61 9.05 -5.57 3.83
C PRO A 61 8.90 -7.09 3.89
N ALA A 62 7.92 -7.60 4.63
CA ALA A 62 7.54 -9.01 4.63
C ALA A 62 6.59 -9.40 3.49
N ALA A 63 6.03 -8.42 2.75
CA ALA A 63 5.18 -8.69 1.61
C ALA A 63 6.03 -9.12 0.41
N ASP A 64 5.88 -10.40 0.03
CA ASP A 64 6.50 -10.96 -1.16
C ASP A 64 5.77 -10.45 -2.43
N PHE A 65 6.37 -9.48 -3.11
CA PHE A 65 5.86 -8.97 -4.39
C PHE A 65 6.17 -9.88 -5.58
N SER A 66 6.91 -10.99 -5.39
CA SER A 66 7.09 -12.01 -6.44
C SER A 66 5.76 -12.65 -6.84
N GLN A 67 4.74 -12.54 -5.97
CA GLN A 67 3.37 -13.01 -6.20
C GLN A 67 2.43 -11.94 -6.78
N CYS A 68 2.94 -10.81 -7.30
CA CYS A 68 2.10 -9.93 -8.13
C CYS A 68 1.63 -10.63 -9.44
N GLU A 69 2.12 -11.84 -9.72
CA GLU A 69 1.51 -12.79 -10.64
C GLU A 69 0.32 -13.52 -9.98
N CYS A 70 -0.80 -13.61 -10.67
CA CYS A 70 -2.03 -14.38 -10.36
C CYS A 70 -3.22 -13.57 -9.83
N ALA A 71 -3.82 -12.82 -10.74
CA ALA A 71 -5.26 -12.89 -11.02
C ALA A 71 -5.48 -12.19 -12.36
N ALA A 72 -5.40 -12.99 -13.43
CA ALA A 72 -5.93 -12.66 -14.74
C ALA A 72 -7.46 -12.83 -14.70
#